data_AF-A0A971E337-F1
#
_entry.id   AF-A0A971E337-F1
#
_cell.length_a   1.000
_cell.length_b   1.000
_cell.length_c   1.000
_cell.angle_alpha   90.00
_cell.angle_beta   90.00
_cell.angle_gamma   90.00
#
_symmetry.space_group_name_H-M   'P 1'
#
loop_
_entity.id
_entity.type
_entity.pdbx_description
1 polymer ?
#
loop_
_entity_poly.entity_id
_entity_poly.type
_entity_poly.pdbx_seq_one_letter_code
_entity_poly.pdbx_strand_id
1 'polypeptide(L)'
;MSRIAELLRSKILGCLNYYAKFRKSELRKLFRVVNLRLAKWVRNKYRKFRRRYWFLAYKYLQGIAKTYPNMFEHWKHGFQP
;
A
#
# COMPACT_ATOMS: atom_id res chain seq x y z
N MET A 1 -5.77 7.57 9.26
CA MET A 1 -4.96 6.83 8.26
C MET A 1 -3.72 7.63 7.87
N SER A 2 -3.79 8.97 7.90
CA SER A 2 -2.69 9.92 7.73
C SER A 2 -1.41 9.57 8.52
N ARG A 3 -1.50 9.31 9.82
CA ARG A 3 -0.32 8.99 10.66
C ARG A 3 0.47 7.75 10.20
N ILE A 4 -0.19 6.77 9.60
CA ILE A 4 0.48 5.58 9.03
C ILE A 4 1.13 5.92 7.70
N ALA A 5 0.48 6.75 6.89
CA ALA A 5 1.05 7.23 5.64
C ALA A 5 2.35 8.00 5.89
N GLU A 6 2.41 8.86 6.92
CA GLU A 6 3.63 9.59 7.29
C GLU A 6 4.78 8.67 7.73
N LEU A 7 4.50 7.67 8.58
CA LEU A 7 5.51 6.70 9.02
C LEU A 7 6.05 5.85 7.86
N LEU A 8 5.20 5.48 6.90
CA LEU A 8 5.62 4.76 5.71
C LEU A 8 6.33 5.66 4.70
N ARG A 9 6.02 6.96 4.65
CA ARG A 9 6.56 7.92 3.68
C ARG A 9 8.08 7.94 3.71
N SER A 10 8.72 8.05 4.88
CA SER A 10 10.19 8.06 4.98
C SER A 10 10.84 6.77 4.50
N LYS A 11 10.26 5.60 4.82
CA LYS A 11 10.77 4.30 4.36
C LYS A 11 10.59 4.12 2.85
N ILE A 12 9.44 4.56 2.33
CA ILE A 12 9.13 4.50 0.90
C ILE A 12 10.07 5.43 0.13
N LEU A 13 10.31 6.66 0.60
CA LEU A 13 11.24 7.61 -0.01
C LEU A 13 12.68 7.06 -0.06
N GLY A 14 13.17 6.45 1.02
CA GLY A 14 14.49 5.83 1.03
C GLY A 14 14.62 4.70 0.01
N CYS A 15 13.64 3.79 -0.05
CA CYS A 15 13.60 2.73 -1.05
C CYS A 15 13.43 3.28 -2.48
N LEU A 16 12.61 4.31 -2.67
CA LEU A 16 12.37 4.89 -3.98
C LEU A 16 13.63 5.59 -4.48
N ASN A 17 14.33 6.37 -3.66
CA ASN A 17 15.60 7.00 -4.03
C ASN A 17 16.69 5.96 -4.35
N TYR A 18 16.76 4.86 -3.61
CA TYR A 18 17.77 3.82 -3.83
C TYR A 18 17.48 2.94 -5.06
N TYR A 19 16.21 2.53 -5.25
CA TYR A 19 15.84 1.53 -6.27
C TYR A 19 15.20 2.10 -7.54
N ALA A 20 14.70 3.36 -7.56
CA ALA A 20 14.00 3.91 -8.72
C ALA A 20 14.88 4.04 -9.97
N LYS A 21 16.20 4.24 -9.80
CA LYS A 21 17.14 4.39 -10.92
C LYS A 21 17.51 3.08 -11.59
N PHE A 22 17.51 1.96 -10.86
CA PHE A 22 18.13 0.71 -11.35
C PHE A 22 17.16 -0.46 -11.48
N ARG A 23 16.10 -0.57 -10.67
CA ARG A 23 15.29 -1.80 -10.61
C ARG A 23 13.80 -1.55 -10.38
N LYS A 24 13.12 -1.00 -11.40
CA LYS A 24 11.65 -0.84 -11.42
C LYS A 24 10.87 -2.14 -11.17
N SER A 25 11.42 -3.29 -11.58
CA SER A 25 10.83 -4.62 -11.34
C SER A 25 10.85 -5.03 -9.88
N GLU A 26 11.93 -4.76 -9.15
CA GLU A 26 12.02 -5.00 -7.71
C GLU A 26 11.15 -4.00 -6.93
N LEU A 27 11.07 -2.76 -7.39
CA LEU A 27 10.16 -1.76 -6.84
C LEU A 27 8.71 -2.24 -6.84
N ARG A 28 8.25 -2.86 -7.95
CA ARG A 28 6.93 -3.48 -8.04
C ARG A 28 6.73 -4.58 -7.00
N LYS A 29 7.72 -5.45 -6.80
CA LYS A 29 7.66 -6.52 -5.78
C LYS A 29 7.57 -5.93 -4.38
N LEU A 30 8.37 -4.91 -4.08
CA LEU A 30 8.38 -4.23 -2.78
C LEU A 30 7.02 -3.59 -2.49
N PHE A 31 6.49 -2.79 -3.41
CA PHE A 31 5.19 -2.15 -3.23
C PHE A 31 4.03 -3.14 -3.16
N ARG A 32 4.12 -4.28 -3.86
CA ARG A 32 3.16 -5.37 -3.69
C ARG A 32 3.16 -5.92 -2.26
N VAL A 33 4.33 -6.12 -1.65
CA VAL A 33 4.42 -6.55 -0.23
C VAL A 33 3.84 -5.49 0.70
N VAL A 34 4.10 -4.20 0.44
CA VAL A 34 3.51 -3.10 1.21
C VAL A 34 1.98 -3.10 1.09
N ASN A 35 1.43 -3.21 -0.11
CA ASN A 35 -0.02 -3.26 -0.36
C ASN A 35 -0.67 -4.48 0.32
N LEU A 36 -0.01 -5.65 0.31
CA LEU A 36 -0.47 -6.83 1.05
C LEU A 36 -0.48 -6.62 2.56
N ARG A 37 0.56 -5.98 3.12
CA ARG A 37 0.61 -5.63 4.55
C ARG A 37 -0.48 -4.62 4.92
N LEU A 38 -0.73 -3.63 4.08
CA LEU A 38 -1.84 -2.68 4.25
C LEU A 38 -3.19 -3.40 4.23
N ALA A 39 -3.41 -4.34 3.31
CA ALA A 39 -4.63 -5.15 3.27
C ALA A 39 -4.81 -5.99 4.55
N LYS A 40 -3.73 -6.58 5.08
CA LYS A 40 -3.74 -7.29 6.37
C LYS A 40 -4.07 -6.35 7.53
N TRP A 41 -3.51 -5.14 7.52
CA TRP A 41 -3.81 -4.13 8.53
C TRP A 41 -5.27 -3.65 8.46
N VAL A 42 -5.81 -3.41 7.26
CA VAL A 42 -7.23 -3.09 7.04
C VAL A 42 -8.10 -4.22 7.58
N ARG A 43 -7.73 -5.48 7.31
CA ARG A 43 -8.43 -6.65 7.84
C ARG A 43 -8.46 -6.70 9.37
N ASN A 44 -7.34 -6.37 10.02
CA ASN A 44 -7.24 -6.36 11.47
C ASN A 44 -7.99 -5.18 12.11
N LYS A 45 -7.92 -4.00 11.47
CA LYS A 45 -8.56 -2.77 11.92
C LYS A 45 -10.08 -2.87 11.86
N TYR A 46 -10.63 -3.35 10.76
CA TYR A 46 -12.09 -3.43 10.59
C TYR A 46 -12.59 -4.84 10.89
N ARG A 47 -13.33 -4.99 12.01
CA ARG A 47 -13.93 -6.28 12.42
C ARG A 47 -14.73 -6.96 11.30
N LYS A 48 -15.36 -6.17 10.41
CA LYS A 48 -16.12 -6.64 9.23
C LYS A 48 -15.33 -7.54 8.27
N PHE A 49 -14.00 -7.42 8.24
CA PHE A 49 -13.13 -8.20 7.35
C PHE A 49 -12.36 -9.31 8.08
N ARG A 50 -12.37 -9.37 9.42
CA ARG A 50 -11.53 -10.28 10.20
C ARG A 50 -11.77 -11.76 9.86
N ARG A 51 -13.04 -12.15 9.73
CA ARG A 51 -13.47 -13.51 9.35
C ARG A 51 -13.66 -13.73 7.85
N ARG A 52 -13.50 -12.69 7.04
CA ARG A 52 -13.68 -12.76 5.58
C ARG A 52 -12.37 -13.06 4.87
N TYR A 53 -12.49 -13.54 3.63
CA TYR A 53 -11.35 -13.85 2.78
C TYR A 53 -10.49 -12.59 2.56
N TRP A 54 -9.15 -12.74 2.57
CA TRP A 54 -8.20 -11.62 2.53
C TRP A 54 -8.35 -10.73 1.29
N PHE A 55 -8.80 -11.32 0.17
CA PHE A 55 -9.09 -10.60 -1.07
C PHE A 55 -10.16 -9.52 -0.91
N LEU A 56 -11.13 -9.69 0.00
CA LEU A 56 -12.17 -8.66 0.24
C LEU A 56 -11.57 -7.41 0.90
N ALA A 57 -10.63 -7.60 1.84
CA ALA A 57 -9.89 -6.50 2.42
C ALA A 57 -8.98 -5.82 1.38
N TYR A 58 -8.40 -6.61 0.47
CA TYR A 58 -7.61 -6.12 -0.66
C TYR A 58 -8.47 -5.29 -1.64
N LYS A 59 -9.62 -5.80 -2.08
CA LYS A 59 -10.57 -5.10 -2.95
C LYS A 59 -11.11 -3.82 -2.30
N TYR A 60 -11.33 -3.83 -0.99
CA TYR A 60 -11.69 -2.63 -0.24
C TYR A 60 -10.55 -1.60 -0.23
N LEU A 61 -9.30 -2.04 -0.06
CA LEU A 61 -8.12 -1.18 -0.17
C LEU A 61 -7.97 -0.61 -1.59
N GLN A 62 -8.26 -1.40 -2.63
CA GLN A 62 -8.30 -0.91 -4.02
C GLN A 62 -9.35 0.19 -4.21
N GLY A 63 -10.54 0.02 -3.62
CA GLY A 63 -11.57 1.07 -3.62
C GLY A 63 -11.06 2.37 -2.99
N ILE A 64 -10.39 2.27 -1.83
CA ILE A 64 -9.77 3.43 -1.17
C ILE A 64 -8.69 4.05 -2.05
N ALA A 65 -7.84 3.24 -2.69
CA ALA A 65 -6.78 3.74 -3.58
C ALA A 65 -7.34 4.47 -4.80
N LYS A 66 -8.48 4.03 -5.33
CA LYS A 66 -9.19 4.73 -6.43
C LYS A 66 -9.79 6.06 -5.99
N THR A 67 -10.38 6.11 -4.79
CA THR A 67 -10.99 7.34 -4.26
C THR A 67 -9.94 8.35 -3.76
N TYR A 68 -8.84 7.86 -3.19
CA TYR A 68 -7.77 8.67 -2.60
C TYR A 68 -6.39 8.26 -3.16
N PRO A 69 -6.12 8.49 -4.45
CA PRO A 69 -4.85 8.11 -5.08
C PRO A 69 -3.65 8.86 -4.48
N ASN A 70 -3.87 10.03 -3.89
CA ASN A 70 -2.83 10.86 -3.27
C ASN A 70 -2.48 10.48 -1.83
N MET A 71 -3.13 9.46 -1.26
CA MET A 71 -2.99 9.10 0.15
C MET A 71 -1.63 8.47 0.49
N PHE A 72 -1.04 7.76 -0.47
CA PHE A 72 0.31 7.20 -0.36
C PHE A 72 1.13 7.58 -1.58
N GLU A 73 2.41 7.92 -1.38
CA GLU A 73 3.27 8.37 -2.47
C GLU A 73 3.41 7.30 -3.56
N HIS A 74 3.48 6.01 -3.19
CA HIS A 74 3.58 4.93 -4.19
C HIS A 74 2.30 4.73 -5.01
N TRP A 75 1.13 5.10 -4.48
CA TRP A 75 -0.13 5.06 -5.24
C TRP A 75 -0.17 6.13 -6.33
N LYS A 76 0.44 7.30 -6.10
CA LYS A 76 0.62 8.34 -7.12
C LYS A 76 1.51 7.87 -8.27
N HIS A 77 2.52 7.06 -7.96
CA HIS A 77 3.42 6.48 -8.95
C HIS A 77 2.84 5.23 -9.67
N GLY A 78 1.55 4.93 -9.49
CA GLY A 78 0.88 3.81 -10.15
C GLY A 78 1.03 2.46 -9.47
N PHE A 79 1.66 2.39 -8.29
CA PHE A 79 1.79 1.15 -7.50
C PHE A 79 0.58 0.94 -6.58
N GLN A 80 -0.61 1.02 -7.16
CA GLN A 80 -1.87 0.79 -6.45
C GLN A 80 -2.05 -0.71 -6.18
N PRO A 81 -2.77 -1.09 -5.10
CA PRO A 81 -3.18 -2.48 -4.89
C PRO A 81 -4.03 -2.97 -6.06
#